data_AF-D8U1Z2-F1
#
_entry.id   AF-D8U1Z2-F1
#
_cell.length_a   1.000
_cell.length_b   1.000
_cell.length_c   1.000
_cell.angle_alpha   90.00
_cell.angle_beta   90.00
_cell.angle_gamma   90.00
#
_symmetry.space_group_name_H-M   'P 1'
#
loop_
_entity.id
_entity.type
_entity.pdbx_description
1 polymer ?
#
loop_
_entity_poly.entity_id
_entity_poly.type
_entity_poly.pdbx_seq_one_letter_code
_entity_poly.pdbx_strand_id
1 'polypeptide(L)' 'MLRLPEGVYQAFFKRSTVYIPMLCIGAYFSNEAIDYVVDKVWTTRNKGKLFADIIAERS' A
#
# COMPACT_ATOMS: atom_id res chain seq x y z
N MET A 1 0.08 29.76 -15.08
CA MET A 1 0.60 28.37 -15.06
C MET A 1 0.30 27.80 -13.68
N LEU A 2 -0.43 26.69 -13.57
CA LEU A 2 -0.63 26.04 -12.27
C LEU A 2 0.62 25.24 -11.91
N ARG A 3 1.07 25.36 -10.66
CA ARG A 3 2.18 24.58 -10.10
C ARG A 3 1.67 23.18 -9.70
N LEU A 4 2.58 22.21 -9.60
CA LEU A 4 2.22 20.81 -9.40
C LEU A 4 1.36 20.56 -8.14
N PRO A 5 1.66 21.12 -6.95
CA PRO A 5 0.82 20.93 -5.75
C PRO A 5 -0.59 21.49 -5.93
N GLU A 6 -0.71 22.69 -6.50
CA GLU A 6 -1.98 23.33 -6.80
C GLU A 6 -2.78 22.52 -7.81
N GLY A 7 -2.12 21.90 -8.80
CA GLY A 7 -2.76 21.05 -9.80
C GLY A 7 -3.34 19.79 -9.18
N VAL A 8 -2.57 19.13 -8.31
CA VAL A 8 -3.03 17.93 -7.57
C VAL A 8 -4.19 18.28 -6.66
N TYR A 9 -4.12 19.38 -5.92
CA TYR A 9 -5.22 19.82 -5.05
C TYR A 9 -6.51 20.07 -5.85
N GLN A 10 -6.40 20.80 -6.96
CA GLN A 10 -7.56 21.09 -7.80
C GLN A 10 -8.17 19.83 -8.42
N ALA A 11 -7.36 18.85 -8.80
CA ALA A 11 -7.81 17.62 -9.44
C ALA A 11 -8.50 16.65 -8.46
N PHE A 12 -7.92 16.42 -7.28
CA PHE A 12 -8.34 15.31 -6.42
C PHE A 12 -8.97 15.75 -5.09
N PHE A 13 -8.64 16.95 -4.60
CA PHE A 13 -8.96 17.35 -3.22
C PHE A 13 -9.97 18.50 -3.10
N LYS A 14 -10.15 19.32 -4.16
CA LYS A 14 -10.97 20.54 -4.10
C LYS A 14 -12.48 20.29 -3.96
N ARG A 15 -13.02 19.21 -4.53
CA ARG A 15 -14.47 18.93 -4.53
C ARG A 15 -14.75 17.64 -3.76
N SER A 16 -15.64 17.70 -2.77
CA SER A 16 -16.02 16.53 -1.97
C SER A 16 -16.51 15.35 -2.82
N THR A 17 -17.20 15.63 -3.93
CA THR A 17 -17.69 14.62 -4.88
C THR A 17 -16.56 13.82 -5.55
N VAL A 18 -15.35 14.37 -5.64
CA VAL A 18 -14.16 13.68 -6.16
C VAL A 18 -13.27 13.19 -5.02
N TYR A 19 -13.13 13.99 -3.98
CA TYR A 19 -12.28 13.70 -2.83
C TYR A 19 -12.71 12.43 -2.07
N ILE A 20 -14.01 12.28 -1.78
CA ILE A 20 -14.52 11.13 -1.04
C ILE A 20 -14.27 9.80 -1.78
N PRO A 21 -14.63 9.64 -3.07
CA PRO A 21 -14.31 8.40 -3.77
C PRO A 21 -12.79 8.19 -3.91
N MET A 22 -12.00 9.25 -4.10
CA MET A 22 -10.53 9.13 -4.10
C MET A 22 -9.97 8.63 -2.77
N LEU A 23 -10.54 9.05 -1.64
CA LEU A 23 -10.19 8.50 -0.33
C LEU A 23 -10.50 7.01 -0.23
N CYS A 24 -11.71 6.58 -0.65
CA CYS A 24 -12.10 5.18 -0.59
C CYS A 24 -11.19 4.30 -1.46
N ILE A 25 -10.89 4.77 -2.68
CA ILE A 25 -9.96 4.11 -3.60
C ILE A 25 -8.57 4.03 -2.96
N GLY A 26 -8.06 5.17 -2.48
CA GLY A 26 -6.76 5.24 -1.83
C GLY A 26 -6.65 4.31 -0.64
N ALA A 27 -7.68 4.23 0.20
CA ALA A 27 -7.71 3.35 1.36
C ALA A 27 -7.65 1.87 0.96
N TYR A 28 -8.44 1.46 -0.04
CA TYR A 28 -8.43 0.09 -0.55
C TYR A 28 -7.05 -0.33 -1.07
N PHE A 29 -6.44 0.49 -1.94
CA PHE A 29 -5.12 0.19 -2.49
C PHE A 29 -4.01 0.28 -1.45
N SER A 30 -4.12 1.20 -0.48
CA SER A 30 -3.12 1.32 0.57
C SER A 30 -3.12 0.11 1.49
N ASN A 31 -4.29 -0.46 1.80
CA ASN A 31 -4.38 -1.64 2.65
C ASN A 31 -3.58 -2.80 2.04
N GLU A 32 -3.85 -3.13 0.78
CA GLU A 32 -3.15 -4.22 0.08
C GLU A 32 -1.65 -3.94 -0.08
N ALA A 33 -1.28 -2.70 -0.43
CA ALA A 33 0.11 -2.32 -0.60
C ALA A 33 0.89 -2.43 0.72
N ILE A 34 0.30 -2.00 1.84
CA ILE A 34 0.94 -2.06 3.16
C ILE A 34 1.07 -3.52 3.60
N ASP A 35 0.02 -4.33 3.47
CA ASP A 35 0.06 -5.75 3.84
C ASP A 35 1.17 -6.48 3.08
N TYR A 36 1.25 -6.30 1.76
CA TYR A 36 2.31 -6.89 0.94
C TYR A 36 3.71 -6.45 1.38
N VAL A 37 3.92 -5.14 1.59
CA VAL A 37 5.23 -4.62 1.97
C VAL A 37 5.65 -5.13 3.35
N VAL A 38 4.74 -5.09 4.31
CA VAL A 38 5.02 -5.54 5.69
C VAL A 38 5.31 -7.03 5.70
N ASP A 39 4.50 -7.84 5.05
CA ASP A 39 4.73 -9.29 4.97
C ASP A 39 6.05 -9.61 4.28
N LYS A 40 6.36 -8.95 3.17
CA LYS A 40 7.64 -9.15 2.46
C LYS A 40 8.84 -8.76 3.32
N VAL A 41 8.75 -7.65 4.05
CA VAL A 41 9.82 -7.21 4.96
C VAL A 41 9.97 -8.20 6.11
N TRP A 42 8.86 -8.66 6.69
CA TRP A 42 8.85 -9.63 7.78
C TRP A 42 9.45 -10.97 7.35
N THR A 43 8.98 -11.52 6.24
CA THR A 43 9.43 -12.81 5.71
C THR A 43 10.89 -12.78 5.30
N THR A 44 11.33 -11.70 4.65
CA THR A 44 12.75 -11.52 4.30
C THR A 44 13.65 -11.48 5.55
N ARG A 45 13.22 -10.78 6.61
CA ARG A 45 14.01 -10.66 7.86
C ARG A 45 13.98 -11.92 8.73
N ASN A 46 12.96 -12.74 8.59
CA ASN A 46 12.77 -13.96 9.39
C ASN A 46 12.99 -15.24 8.58
N LYS A 47 13.67 -15.15 7.43
CA LYS A 47 14.00 -16.30 6.59
C LYS A 47 14.74 -17.38 7.39
N GLY A 48 14.30 -18.63 7.23
CA GLY A 48 14.80 -19.81 7.94
C GLY A 48 14.19 -19.99 9.34
N LYS A 49 13.38 -19.04 9.82
CA LYS A 49 12.66 -19.13 11.10
C LYS A 49 11.17 -19.40 10.93
N LEU A 50 10.63 -19.10 9.75
CA LEU A 50 9.22 -19.30 9.48
C LEU A 50 8.91 -20.79 9.36
N PHE A 51 7.72 -21.19 9.81
CA PHE A 51 7.25 -22.56 9.66
C PHE A 51 7.24 -23.01 8.18
N ALA A 52 6.94 -22.10 7.27
CA ALA A 52 7.01 -22.35 5.83
C ALA A 52 8.44 -22.73 5.37
N ASP A 53 9.46 -22.04 5.88
CA ASP A 53 10.86 -22.35 5.56
C ASP A 53 11.28 -23.71 6.14
N ILE A 54 10.87 -23.99 7.38
CA ILE A 54 11.17 -25.27 8.06
C ILE A 54 10.53 -26.46 7.31
N ILE A 55 9.29 -26.30 6.81
CA ILE A 55 8.65 -27.34 5.99
C ILE A 55 9.41 -27.55 4.68
N ALA A 56 9.76 -26.46 3.98
CA ALA A 56 10.45 -26.53 2.71
C ALA A 56 11.84 -27.18 2.80
N GLU A 57 12.54 -27.01 3.93
CA GLU A 57 13.81 -27.70 4.20
C GLU A 57 13.64 -29.20 4.51
N ARG A 58 12.46 -29.63 4.97
CA ARG A 58 12.19 -31.04 5.33
C ARG A 58 11.65 -31.89 4.17
N SER A 59 11.12 -31.25 3.13
CA SER A 59 10.61 -31.89 1.91
C SER A 59 11.71 -32.07 0.87
#